data_AF-A0A653VTK0-F1
#
_entry.id   AF-A0A653VTK0-F1
#
_cell.length_a   1.000
_cell.length_b   1.000
_cell.length_c   1.000
_cell.angle_alpha   90.00
_cell.angle_beta   90.00
_cell.angle_gamma   90.00
#
_symmetry.space_group_name_H-M   'P 1'
#
loop_
_entity.id
_entity.type
_entity.pdbx_description
1 polymer ?
#
loop_
_entity_poly.entity_id
_entity_poly.type
_entity_poly.pdbx_seq_one_letter_code
_entity_poly.pdbx_strand_id
1 'polypeptide(L)'
;MDLVEVLRTGEDAIRGHDRSPQLTASARMFLDCVAGWEHFTVEAASPAAERVLGAAMMLEPQLQGGRSARTVVLDVNIASGTLVANAARRVRDAIEPEWLIAVVINALTEVDLRWSIEGVDTLFVCRSESDRQQGQPGEHSIGVRLP
;
A
#
# COMPACT_ATOMS: atom_id res chain seq x y z
N MET A 1 11.62 18.45 4.86
CA MET A 1 12.31 17.30 4.24
C MET A 1 12.95 17.78 2.96
N ASP A 2 14.25 17.54 2.77
CA ASP A 2 14.95 17.85 1.51
C ASP A 2 14.67 16.75 0.46
N LEU A 3 14.68 17.10 -0.84
CA LEU A 3 14.48 16.16 -1.94
C LEU A 3 15.49 15.00 -1.88
N VAL A 4 16.74 15.30 -1.48
CA VAL A 4 17.79 14.29 -1.31
C VAL A 4 17.41 13.29 -0.20
N GLU A 5 16.77 13.75 0.88
CA GLU A 5 16.29 12.88 1.96
C GLU A 5 15.15 11.98 1.49
N VAL A 6 14.17 12.53 0.76
CA VAL A 6 13.04 11.76 0.17
C VAL A 6 13.57 10.63 -0.72
N LEU A 7 14.51 10.95 -1.61
CA LEU A 7 15.11 9.98 -2.52
C LEU A 7 15.87 8.90 -1.74
N ARG A 8 16.65 9.29 -0.74
CA ARG A 8 17.42 8.34 0.08
C ARG A 8 16.51 7.42 0.88
N THR A 9 15.46 7.94 1.51
CA THR A 9 14.46 7.12 2.23
C THR A 9 13.76 6.15 1.29
N GLY A 10 13.40 6.59 0.08
CA GLY A 10 12.80 5.73 -0.94
C GLY A 10 13.74 4.59 -1.38
N GLU A 11 15.00 4.91 -1.68
CA GLU A 11 16.02 3.92 -2.04
C GLU A 11 16.31 2.92 -0.93
N ASP A 12 16.44 3.39 0.31
CA ASP A 12 16.72 2.55 1.47
C ASP A 12 15.59 1.54 1.72
N ALA A 13 14.33 1.97 1.55
CA ALA A 13 13.15 1.09 1.65
C ALA A 13 13.17 0.00 0.57
N ILE A 14 13.50 0.35 -0.68
CA ILE A 14 13.55 -0.60 -1.80
C ILE A 14 14.73 -1.58 -1.66
N ARG A 15 15.92 -1.08 -1.29
CA ARG A 15 17.12 -1.91 -1.06
C ARG A 15 16.94 -2.84 0.13
N GLY A 16 16.18 -2.43 1.14
CA GLY A 16 15.82 -3.31 2.24
C GLY A 16 15.12 -4.59 1.77
N HIS A 17 14.38 -4.54 0.67
CA HIS A 17 13.68 -5.71 0.11
C HIS A 17 14.58 -6.72 -0.59
N ASP A 18 15.87 -6.41 -0.77
CA ASP A 18 16.88 -7.40 -1.16
C ASP A 18 17.28 -8.30 0.04
N ARG A 19 16.88 -7.91 1.26
CA ARG A 19 17.13 -8.67 2.50
C ARG A 19 15.84 -9.30 3.02
N SER A 20 15.90 -10.63 3.23
CA SER A 20 14.75 -11.44 3.68
C SER A 20 13.97 -10.89 4.90
N PRO A 21 14.61 -10.34 5.97
CA PRO A 21 13.88 -9.85 7.14
C PRO A 21 13.01 -8.63 6.87
N GLN A 22 13.50 -7.67 6.08
CA GLN A 22 12.79 -6.41 5.79
C GLN A 22 11.64 -6.65 4.79
N LEU A 23 11.84 -7.57 3.85
CA LEU A 23 10.78 -8.03 2.97
C LEU A 23 9.65 -8.73 3.74
N THR A 24 10.01 -9.60 4.69
CA THR A 24 9.04 -10.30 5.57
C THR A 24 8.25 -9.30 6.42
N ALA A 25 8.91 -8.28 6.99
CA ALA A 25 8.23 -7.24 7.76
C ALA A 25 7.24 -6.44 6.90
N SER A 26 7.64 -6.07 5.68
CA SER A 26 6.79 -5.36 4.73
C SER A 26 5.57 -6.18 4.30
N ALA A 27 5.76 -7.48 4.06
CA ALA A 27 4.68 -8.40 3.76
C ALA A 27 3.69 -8.54 4.93
N ARG A 28 4.18 -8.65 6.17
CA ARG A 28 3.33 -8.68 7.37
C ARG A 28 2.53 -7.40 7.54
N MET A 29 3.17 -6.24 7.41
CA MET A 29 2.49 -4.96 7.47
C MET A 29 1.39 -4.82 6.41
N PHE A 30 1.65 -5.29 5.19
CA PHE A 30 0.62 -5.35 4.15
C PHE A 30 -0.56 -6.24 4.56
N LEU A 31 -0.29 -7.46 5.04
CA LEU A 31 -1.32 -8.40 5.49
C LEU A 31 -2.16 -7.84 6.64
N ASP A 32 -1.53 -7.14 7.60
CA ASP A 32 -2.21 -6.48 8.70
C ASP A 32 -3.12 -5.33 8.20
N CYS A 33 -2.67 -4.57 7.19
CA CYS A 33 -3.45 -3.49 6.58
C CYS A 33 -4.72 -4.00 5.86
N VAL A 34 -4.66 -5.19 5.28
CA VAL A 34 -5.80 -5.82 4.59
C VAL A 34 -6.50 -6.87 5.45
N ALA A 35 -6.19 -6.94 6.75
CA ALA A 35 -6.84 -7.87 7.66
C ALA A 35 -8.35 -7.60 7.71
N GLY A 36 -9.16 -8.65 7.56
CA GLY A 36 -10.62 -8.55 7.50
C GLY A 36 -11.18 -8.21 6.11
N TRP A 37 -10.33 -8.02 5.11
CA TRP A 37 -10.75 -7.99 3.72
C TRP A 37 -10.81 -9.42 3.19
N GLU A 38 -11.93 -9.78 2.58
CA GLU A 38 -12.12 -11.12 2.01
C GLU A 38 -12.33 -11.03 0.49
N HIS A 39 -11.89 -12.08 -0.21
CA HIS A 39 -12.11 -12.28 -1.64
C HIS A 39 -11.62 -11.11 -2.51
N PHE A 40 -10.32 -10.82 -2.46
CA PHE A 40 -9.68 -9.81 -3.29
C PHE A 40 -8.42 -10.34 -3.98
N THR A 41 -8.03 -9.68 -5.06
CA THR A 41 -6.74 -9.88 -5.74
C THR A 41 -5.84 -8.67 -5.55
N VAL A 42 -4.52 -8.84 -5.71
CA VAL A 42 -3.54 -7.77 -5.55
C VAL A 42 -2.83 -7.45 -6.87
N GLU A 43 -2.90 -6.20 -7.30
CA GLU A 43 -2.10 -5.67 -8.42
C GLU A 43 -0.92 -4.88 -7.84
N ALA A 44 0.30 -5.31 -8.15
CA ALA A 44 1.49 -4.55 -7.76
C ALA A 44 1.68 -3.31 -8.65
N ALA A 45 1.91 -2.16 -8.03
CA ALA A 45 2.17 -0.90 -8.73
C ALA A 45 3.64 -0.75 -9.17
N SER A 46 4.56 -1.51 -8.56
CA SER A 46 6.00 -1.46 -8.80
C SER A 46 6.68 -2.83 -8.65
N PRO A 47 7.88 -3.04 -9.21
CA PRO A 47 8.66 -4.26 -8.98
C PRO A 47 9.00 -4.51 -7.50
N ALA A 48 9.13 -3.45 -6.70
CA ALA A 48 9.32 -3.59 -5.25
C ALA A 48 8.06 -4.18 -4.59
N ALA A 49 6.88 -3.72 -5.01
CA ALA A 49 5.61 -4.25 -4.54
C ALA A 49 5.36 -5.68 -4.99
N GLU A 50 5.80 -6.09 -6.19
CA GLU A 50 5.73 -7.48 -6.65
C GLU A 50 6.49 -8.41 -5.70
N ARG A 51 7.67 -7.99 -5.22
CA ARG A 51 8.46 -8.76 -4.24
C ARG A 51 7.73 -8.88 -2.91
N VAL A 52 7.15 -7.78 -2.43
CA VAL A 52 6.34 -7.81 -1.20
C VAL A 52 5.13 -8.71 -1.36
N LEU A 53 4.42 -8.64 -2.49
CA LEU A 53 3.29 -9.52 -2.80
C LEU A 53 3.74 -10.99 -2.81
N GLY A 54 4.85 -11.32 -3.46
CA GLY A 54 5.41 -12.67 -3.47
C GLY A 54 5.68 -13.17 -2.04
N ALA A 55 6.29 -12.35 -1.19
CA ALA A 55 6.52 -12.69 0.21
C ALA A 55 5.21 -12.82 1.02
N ALA A 56 4.21 -11.97 0.75
CA ALA A 56 2.89 -12.06 1.38
C ALA A 56 2.16 -13.35 1.00
N MET A 57 2.23 -13.76 -0.27
CA MET A 57 1.66 -15.03 -0.75
C MET A 57 2.37 -16.26 -0.14
N MET A 58 3.66 -16.15 0.22
CA MET A 58 4.35 -17.20 0.97
C MET A 58 3.86 -17.31 2.42
N LEU A 59 3.41 -16.21 3.02
CA LEU A 59 2.86 -16.17 4.38
C LEU A 59 1.37 -16.54 4.40
N GLU A 60 0.61 -16.13 3.39
CA GLU A 60 -0.81 -16.39 3.22
C GLU A 60 -1.08 -16.94 1.80
N PRO A 61 -1.04 -18.27 1.59
CA PRO A 61 -1.17 -18.88 0.28
C PRO A 61 -2.53 -18.68 -0.41
N GLN A 62 -3.54 -18.23 0.33
CA GLN A 62 -4.85 -17.90 -0.24
C GLN A 62 -4.86 -16.55 -0.98
N LEU A 63 -3.86 -15.70 -0.71
CA LEU A 63 -3.69 -14.42 -1.37
C LEU A 63 -3.34 -14.63 -2.85
N GLN A 64 -3.99 -13.89 -3.73
CA GLN A 64 -3.80 -14.01 -5.17
C GLN A 64 -3.34 -12.68 -5.77
N GLY A 65 -2.32 -12.75 -6.63
CA GLY A 65 -1.99 -11.65 -7.53
C GLY A 65 -2.95 -11.56 -8.71
N GLY A 66 -3.15 -10.35 -9.23
CA GLY A 66 -3.94 -10.09 -10.43
C GLY A 66 -5.12 -9.18 -10.17
N ARG A 67 -6.18 -9.33 -11.00
CA ARG A 67 -7.27 -8.38 -11.11
C ARG A 67 -8.61 -9.10 -11.02
N SER A 68 -9.50 -8.58 -10.19
CA SER A 68 -10.86 -9.09 -10.01
C SER A 68 -11.80 -7.96 -9.61
N ALA A 69 -13.09 -8.27 -9.40
CA ALA A 69 -14.10 -7.32 -8.94
C ALA A 69 -13.66 -6.56 -7.68
N ARG A 70 -12.82 -7.16 -6.83
CA ARG A 70 -12.20 -6.50 -5.66
C ARG A 70 -10.69 -6.57 -5.80
N THR A 71 -10.06 -5.43 -6.05
CA THR A 71 -8.61 -5.37 -6.29
C THR A 71 -7.95 -4.40 -5.32
N VAL A 72 -6.82 -4.82 -4.78
CA VAL A 72 -5.92 -3.99 -3.97
C VAL A 72 -4.69 -3.65 -4.81
N VAL A 73 -4.46 -2.36 -5.04
CA VAL A 73 -3.20 -1.87 -5.63
C VAL A 73 -2.17 -1.74 -4.52
N LEU A 74 -1.07 -2.48 -4.62
CA LEU A 74 0.01 -2.44 -3.63
C LEU A 74 1.19 -1.62 -4.14
N ASP A 75 1.69 -0.68 -3.34
CA ASP A 75 3.03 -0.13 -3.51
C ASP A 75 3.85 -0.12 -2.19
N VAL A 76 5.17 -0.04 -2.32
CA VAL A 76 6.06 0.07 -1.15
C VAL A 76 6.14 1.51 -0.66
N ASN A 77 6.26 2.44 -1.60
CA ASN A 77 6.47 3.84 -1.28
C ASN A 77 5.47 4.69 -2.03
N ILE A 78 5.00 5.76 -1.40
CA ILE A 78 4.25 6.81 -2.08
C ILE A 78 4.90 8.18 -1.90
N ALA A 79 5.01 8.91 -3.00
CA ALA A 79 5.40 10.32 -3.01
C ALA A 79 4.40 11.16 -3.80
N SER A 80 4.19 10.85 -5.09
CA SER A 80 3.20 11.55 -5.95
C SER A 80 1.93 10.73 -6.23
N GLY A 81 1.93 9.44 -5.87
CA GLY A 81 0.85 8.51 -6.23
C GLY A 81 0.85 8.06 -7.70
N THR A 82 1.81 8.50 -8.53
CA THR A 82 1.81 8.22 -9.98
C THR A 82 1.82 6.72 -10.31
N LEU A 83 2.64 5.92 -9.61
CA LEU A 83 2.70 4.47 -9.85
C LEU A 83 1.37 3.79 -9.49
N VAL A 84 0.77 4.19 -8.37
CA VAL A 84 -0.54 3.72 -7.91
C VAL A 84 -1.64 4.11 -8.91
N ALA A 85 -1.68 5.38 -9.36
CA ALA A 85 -2.65 5.84 -10.36
C ALA A 85 -2.53 5.07 -11.69
N ASN A 86 -1.30 4.84 -12.15
CA ASN A 86 -1.05 4.05 -13.36
C ASN A 86 -1.50 2.60 -13.19
N ALA A 87 -1.28 1.99 -12.03
CA ALA A 87 -1.76 0.65 -11.74
C ALA A 87 -3.28 0.58 -11.68
N ALA A 88 -3.92 1.55 -11.01
CA ALA A 88 -5.37 1.66 -10.95
C ALA A 88 -5.99 1.81 -12.35
N ARG A 89 -5.40 2.64 -13.21
CA ARG A 89 -5.79 2.76 -14.62
C ARG A 89 -5.68 1.43 -15.35
N ARG A 90 -4.56 0.70 -15.23
CA ARG A 90 -4.42 -0.64 -15.84
C ARG A 90 -5.47 -1.64 -15.37
N VAL A 91 -5.90 -1.56 -14.11
CA VAL A 91 -6.98 -2.41 -13.59
C VAL A 91 -8.30 -2.03 -14.25
N ARG A 92 -8.67 -0.75 -14.25
CA ARG A 92 -9.93 -0.25 -14.82
C ARG A 92 -10.02 -0.38 -16.34
N ASP A 93 -8.88 -0.36 -17.04
CA ASP A 93 -8.82 -0.60 -18.48
C ASP A 93 -9.05 -2.08 -18.83
N ALA A 94 -8.77 -2.99 -17.89
CA ALA A 94 -8.89 -4.44 -18.10
C ALA A 94 -10.24 -4.99 -17.62
N ILE A 95 -10.78 -4.45 -16.54
CA ILE A 95 -12.02 -4.88 -15.89
C ILE A 95 -12.75 -3.68 -15.30
N GLU A 96 -14.04 -3.84 -15.01
CA GLU A 96 -14.80 -2.88 -14.19
C GLU A 96 -14.80 -3.38 -12.74
N PRO A 97 -13.87 -2.94 -11.87
CA PRO A 97 -13.85 -3.39 -10.48
C PRO A 97 -15.04 -2.79 -9.72
N GLU A 98 -15.66 -3.60 -8.87
CA GLU A 98 -16.62 -3.10 -7.88
C GLU A 98 -15.88 -2.19 -6.91
N TRP A 99 -14.78 -2.68 -6.32
CA TRP A 99 -13.95 -1.96 -5.34
C TRP A 99 -12.46 -2.03 -5.75
N LEU A 100 -11.82 -0.87 -5.79
CA LEU A 100 -10.40 -0.70 -6.10
C LEU A 100 -9.73 0.23 -5.08
N ILE A 101 -9.01 -0.35 -4.13
CA ILE A 101 -8.26 0.42 -3.13
C ILE A 101 -6.76 0.39 -3.40
N ALA A 102 -6.03 1.33 -2.80
CA ALA A 102 -4.57 1.31 -2.74
C ALA A 102 -4.09 1.08 -1.31
N VAL A 103 -3.08 0.23 -1.16
CA VAL A 103 -2.31 0.07 0.06
C VAL A 103 -0.87 0.40 -0.24
N VAL A 104 -0.30 1.31 0.53
CA VAL A 104 1.11 1.71 0.42
C VAL A 104 1.81 1.53 1.75
N ILE A 105 3.03 1.02 1.71
CA ILE A 105 3.74 0.67 2.95
C ILE A 105 4.31 1.90 3.64
N ASN A 106 4.98 2.78 2.89
CA ASN A 106 5.60 3.98 3.40
C ASN A 106 5.11 5.21 2.63
N ALA A 107 4.89 6.31 3.34
CA ALA A 107 4.77 7.62 2.73
C ALA A 107 6.08 8.39 2.85
N LEU A 108 6.61 8.84 1.72
CA LEU A 108 7.89 9.54 1.64
C LEU A 108 7.75 11.06 1.81
N THR A 109 6.52 11.56 1.84
CA THR A 109 6.20 12.96 2.10
C THR A 109 5.10 13.02 3.15
N GLU A 110 4.91 14.18 3.78
CA GLU A 110 3.76 14.38 4.68
C GLU A 110 2.48 14.00 3.94
N VAL A 111 1.81 12.95 4.44
CA VAL A 111 0.55 12.48 3.88
C VAL A 111 -0.50 13.51 4.27
N ASP A 112 -0.91 14.34 3.33
CA ASP A 112 -2.18 15.02 3.48
C ASP A 112 -3.26 13.94 3.40
N LEU A 113 -4.08 13.82 4.45
CA LEU A 113 -5.22 12.89 4.52
C LEU A 113 -6.24 13.13 3.38
N ARG A 114 -6.07 14.19 2.59
CA ARG A 114 -6.84 14.53 1.38
C ARG A 114 -6.25 13.97 0.08
N TRP A 115 -5.21 13.14 0.11
CA TRP A 115 -4.67 12.53 -1.10
C TRP A 115 -5.69 11.61 -1.78
N SER A 116 -6.40 12.15 -2.77
CA SER A 116 -7.11 11.36 -3.77
C SER A 116 -6.13 10.98 -4.86
N ILE A 117 -5.93 9.68 -5.07
CA ILE A 117 -5.21 9.18 -6.24
C ILE A 117 -6.25 8.87 -7.32
N GLU A 118 -5.99 9.33 -8.54
CA GLU A 118 -6.88 9.08 -9.67
C GLU A 118 -7.09 7.56 -9.86
N GLY A 119 -8.36 7.15 -9.94
CA GLY A 119 -8.73 5.77 -10.24
C GLY A 119 -8.80 4.82 -9.05
N VAL A 120 -8.45 5.23 -7.82
CA VAL A 120 -8.67 4.40 -6.62
C VAL A 120 -9.78 5.00 -5.76
N ASP A 121 -10.54 4.13 -5.12
CA ASP A 121 -11.67 4.52 -4.27
C ASP A 121 -11.19 4.99 -2.89
N THR A 122 -10.10 4.40 -2.39
CA THR A 122 -9.50 4.74 -1.10
C THR A 122 -8.01 4.40 -1.08
N LEU A 123 -7.21 5.22 -0.39
CA LEU A 123 -5.78 4.99 -0.13
C LEU A 123 -5.55 4.69 1.36
N PHE A 124 -4.85 3.60 1.65
CA PHE A 124 -4.39 3.22 2.98
C PHE A 124 -2.85 3.26 3.03
N VAL A 125 -2.30 3.97 4.02
CA VAL A 125 -0.85 3.95 4.31
C VAL A 125 -0.62 3.09 5.55
N CYS A 126 0.19 2.03 5.42
CA CYS A 126 0.53 1.15 6.53
C CYS A 126 1.47 1.88 7.51
N ARG A 127 0.91 2.45 8.58
CA ARG A 127 1.73 3.10 9.61
C ARG A 127 2.45 2.03 10.45
N SER A 128 3.76 2.13 10.54
CA SER A 128 4.53 1.39 11.53
C SER A 128 4.12 1.82 12.94
N GLU A 129 4.11 0.90 13.91
CA GLU A 129 3.82 1.21 15.32
C GLU A 129 4.78 2.27 15.90
N SER A 130 5.98 2.40 15.33
CA SER A 130 6.96 3.43 15.71
C SER A 130 6.46 4.86 15.42
N ASP A 131 5.65 5.06 14.37
CA ASP A 131 5.04 6.37 14.06
C ASP A 131 3.86 6.70 14.97
N ARG A 132 3.20 5.68 15.55
CA ARG A 132 2.12 5.89 16.53
C ARG A 132 2.63 6.46 17.86
N GLN A 133 3.91 6.26 18.18
CA GLN A 133 4.49 6.74 19.44
C GLN A 133 5.12 8.14 19.32
N GLN A 134 5.40 8.64 18.11
CA GLN A 134 5.91 10.00 17.89
C GLN A 134 4.81 11.02 17.54
N GLY A 135 3.59 10.57 17.22
CA GLY A 135 2.41 11.42 17.10
C GLY A 135 1.83 11.77 18.46
N GLN A 136 1.76 13.06 18.79
CA GLN A 136 1.03 13.58 19.95
C GLN A 136 -0.40 12.99 20.06
N PRO A 137 -0.95 12.85 21.29
CA PRO A 137 -2.30 12.34 21.50
C PRO A 137 -3.31 13.41 21.04
N GLY A 138 -3.88 13.22 19.85
CA GLY A 138 -4.86 14.13 19.26
C GLY A 138 -5.80 13.38 18.31
N GLU A 139 -6.82 12.79 18.92
CA GLU A 139 -8.22 12.78 18.45
C GLU A 139 -8.62 12.12 17.10
N HIS A 140 -9.55 11.16 17.26
CA HIS A 140 -10.63 10.73 16.35
C HIS A 140 -10.31 9.78 15.19
N SER A 141 -10.26 8.49 15.50
CA SER A 141 -10.76 7.44 14.61
C SER A 141 -12.28 7.57 14.45
N ILE A 142 -12.72 8.19 13.35
CA ILE A 142 -14.13 8.12 12.91
C ILE A 142 -14.24 6.90 11.98
N GLY A 143 -14.72 5.78 12.52
CA GLY A 143 -15.24 4.69 11.71
C GLY A 143 -16.53 5.15 11.05
N VAL A 144 -16.50 5.31 9.73
CA VAL A 144 -17.73 5.53 8.95
C VAL A 144 -18.44 4.19 8.85
N ARG A 145 -19.52 4.03 9.63
CA ARG A 145 -20.56 3.03 9.34
C ARG A 145 -21.28 3.49 8.08
N LEU A 146 -21.25 2.67 7.04
CA LEU A 146 -22.14 2.82 5.89
C LEU A 146 -23.48 2.10 6.17
N PRO A 147 -24.59 2.58 5.58
CA PRO A 147 -25.96 2.12 5.82
C PRO A 147 -26.24 0.67 5.38
#